data_AF-A0A2M8P5L0-F1
#
_entry.id   AF-A0A2M8P5L0-F1
#
_cell.length_a   1.000
_cell.length_b   1.000
_cell.length_c   1.000
_cell.angle_alpha   90.00
_cell.angle_beta   90.00
_cell.angle_gamma   90.00
#
_symmetry.space_group_name_H-M   'P 1'
#
loop_
_entity.id
_entity.type
_entity.pdbx_description
1 polymer ?
#
loop_
_entity_poly.entity_id
_entity_poly.type
_entity_poly.pdbx_seq_one_letter_code
_entity_poly.pdbx_strand_id
1 'polypeptide(L)' 'MSALSSVSSFLGIRHEIHNDFRFNVIIDDMDELFTFTEFALPTLTVEYDTWKEGGQNSYAHKIPKRVDMGTVRLKHGITS' A
#
# COMPACT_ATOMS: atom_id res chain seq x y z
N MET A 1 -9.00 -34.45 13.65
CA MET A 1 -8.44 -34.00 14.94
C MET A 1 -8.30 -32.48 14.91
N SER A 2 -8.91 -31.84 15.90
CA SER A 2 -8.72 -30.46 16.38
C SER A 2 -8.97 -29.29 15.41
N ALA A 3 -10.23 -28.86 15.38
CA ALA A 3 -10.59 -27.47 15.10
C ALA A 3 -10.09 -26.57 16.25
N LEU A 4 -9.37 -25.50 15.91
CA LEU A 4 -9.17 -24.33 16.77
C LEU A 4 -9.34 -23.07 15.91
N SER A 5 -10.59 -22.79 15.54
CA SER A 5 -11.04 -21.45 15.21
C SER A 5 -11.42 -20.75 16.52
N SER A 6 -10.70 -19.69 16.89
CA SER A 6 -11.21 -18.49 17.57
C SER A 6 -10.12 -17.82 18.40
N VAL A 7 -9.69 -16.62 17.99
CA VAL A 7 -9.44 -15.53 18.94
C VAL A 7 -9.99 -14.23 18.34
N SER A 8 -11.17 -13.86 18.85
CA SER A 8 -11.65 -12.50 19.12
C SER A 8 -11.71 -11.49 17.98
N SER A 9 -12.91 -11.39 17.40
CA SER A 9 -13.42 -10.22 16.67
C SER A 9 -13.49 -8.97 17.56
N PHE A 10 -12.63 -7.99 17.32
CA PHE A 10 -12.86 -6.59 17.72
C PHE A 10 -13.12 -5.78 16.43
N LEU A 11 -14.39 -5.43 16.22
CA LEU A 11 -14.92 -4.63 15.09
C LEU A 11 -14.43 -5.00 13.68
N GLY A 12 -15.10 -5.99 13.08
CA GLY A 12 -15.83 -5.74 11.84
C GLY A 12 -15.09 -5.38 10.54
N ILE A 13 -13.80 -5.70 10.37
CA ILE A 13 -13.18 -5.76 9.04
C ILE A 13 -12.57 -7.15 8.85
N ARG A 14 -13.22 -8.00 8.04
CA ARG A 14 -12.59 -9.25 7.59
C ARG A 14 -11.46 -8.87 6.64
N HIS A 15 -10.21 -9.00 7.09
CA HIS A 15 -9.06 -8.87 6.21
C HIS A 15 -8.91 -10.18 5.43
N GLU A 16 -9.48 -10.23 4.23
CA GLU A 16 -9.20 -11.33 3.30
C GLU A 16 -7.76 -11.16 2.81
N ILE A 17 -6.89 -12.10 3.15
CA ILE A 17 -5.49 -12.07 2.71
C ILE A 17 -5.43 -12.69 1.32
N HIS A 18 -5.29 -11.85 0.29
CA HIS A 18 -5.01 -12.30 -1.07
C HIS A 18 -3.52 -12.59 -1.21
N ASN A 19 -3.14 -13.85 -1.00
CA ASN A 19 -1.75 -14.31 -1.16
C ASN A 19 -1.42 -14.69 -2.61
N ASP A 20 -2.15 -14.12 -3.57
CA ASP A 20 -2.08 -14.52 -4.97
C ASP A 20 -1.06 -13.68 -5.73
N PHE A 21 -0.25 -14.33 -6.56
CA PHE A 21 0.79 -13.75 -7.42
C PHE A 21 0.27 -13.48 -8.84
N ARG A 22 -1.05 -13.56 -9.04
CA ARG A 22 -1.72 -13.37 -10.32
C ARG A 22 -2.42 -12.03 -10.32
N PHE A 23 -2.02 -11.17 -11.24
CA PHE A 23 -2.60 -9.84 -11.43
C PHE A 23 -2.65 -9.54 -12.92
N ASN A 24 -3.68 -8.81 -13.34
CA ASN A 24 -3.77 -8.26 -14.70
C ASN A 24 -3.59 -6.74 -14.60
N VAL A 25 -2.94 -6.16 -15.60
CA VAL A 25 -2.71 -4.71 -15.66
C VAL A 25 -3.47 -4.15 -16.85
N ILE A 26 -4.35 -3.21 -16.56
CA ILE A 26 -5.06 -2.42 -17.57
C ILE A 26 -4.43 -1.04 -17.52
N ILE A 27 -4.02 -0.53 -18.68
CA ILE A 27 -3.50 0.83 -18.83
C ILE A 27 -4.56 1.59 -19.61
N ASP A 28 -5.01 2.71 -19.05
CA ASP A 28 -5.98 3.57 -19.72
C ASP A 28 -5.46 3.97 -21.12
N ASP A 29 -6.35 4.02 -22.10
CA ASP A 29 -6.06 4.23 -23.53
C ASP A 29 -5.24 3.11 -24.22
N MET A 30 -5.14 1.92 -23.61
CA MET A 30 -4.63 0.71 -24.26
C MET A 30 -5.71 -0.39 -24.26
N ASP A 31 -6.13 -0.84 -25.44
CA ASP A 31 -7.19 -1.84 -25.61
C ASP A 31 -6.73 -3.28 -25.25
N GLU A 32 -5.47 -3.46 -24.88
CA GLU A 32 -4.84 -4.76 -24.62
C GLU A 32 -4.67 -5.04 -23.14
N LEU A 33 -4.88 -6.31 -22.75
CA LEU A 33 -4.63 -6.77 -21.39
C LEU A 33 -3.15 -7.15 -21.25
N PHE A 34 -2.40 -6.43 -20.41
CA PHE A 34 -0.98 -6.71 -20.22
C PHE A 34 -0.77 -7.66 -19.05
N THR A 35 0.08 -8.67 -19.29
CA THR A 35 0.48 -9.64 -18.28
C THR A 35 1.96 -9.47 -17.95
N PHE A 36 2.27 -9.36 -16.65
CA PHE A 36 3.63 -9.25 -16.12
C PHE A 36 3.83 -10.26 -15.00
N THR A 37 5.06 -10.69 -14.77
CA THR A 37 5.35 -11.59 -13.63
C THR A 37 5.66 -10.85 -12.34
N GLU A 38 6.00 -9.56 -12.41
CA GLU A 38 6.32 -8.73 -11.25
C GLU A 38 5.68 -7.35 -11.36
N PHE A 39 4.98 -6.97 -10.29
CA PHE A 39 4.42 -5.64 -10.11
C PHE A 39 4.80 -5.09 -8.73
N ALA A 40 5.49 -3.96 -8.72
CA ALA A 40 5.73 -3.20 -7.51
C ALA A 40 4.77 -2.00 -7.47
N LEU A 41 3.90 -2.02 -6.46
CA LEU A 41 2.99 -0.91 -6.15
C LEU A 41 3.79 0.37 -5.82
N PRO A 42 3.22 1.55 -6.12
CA PRO A 42 3.85 2.81 -5.79
C PRO A 42 3.85 2.97 -4.26
N THR A 43 4.92 3.55 -3.73
CA THR A 43 4.97 3.90 -2.30
C THR A 43 4.34 5.27 -2.09
N LEU A 44 3.45 5.38 -1.10
CA LEU A 44 2.92 6.66 -0.65
C LEU A 44 3.72 7.12 0.56
N THR A 45 4.37 8.29 0.45
CA THR A 45 5.14 8.90 1.53
C THR A 45 4.49 10.22 1.93
N VAL A 46 4.30 10.44 3.22
CA VAL A 46 3.81 11.73 3.73
C VAL A 46 5.00 12.52 4.29
N GLU A 47 5.23 13.70 3.73
CA GLU A 47 6.20 14.65 4.24
C GLU A 47 5.62 15.42 5.43
N TYR A 48 6.40 15.53 6.50
CA TYR A 48 6.01 16.24 7.71
C TYR A 48 7.00 17.36 8.02
N ASP A 49 6.46 18.53 8.33
CA ASP A 49 7.23 19.59 8.97
C ASP A 49 7.24 19.35 10.49
N THR A 50 8.40 19.58 11.11
CA THR A 50 8.53 19.46 12.57
C THR A 50 8.38 20.85 13.20
N TRP A 51 7.37 21.01 14.05
CA TRP A 51 7.07 22.25 14.75
C TRP A 51 7.36 22.13 16.25
N LYS A 52 8.14 23.07 16.79
CA LYS A 52 8.39 23.17 18.24
C LYS A 52 7.52 24.27 18.82
N GLU A 53 6.67 23.91 19.78
CA GLU A 53 5.80 24.85 20.46
C GLU A 53 6.52 25.48 21.66
N GLY A 54 6.32 26.79 21.88
CA GLY A 54 6.91 27.49 23.02
C GLY A 54 6.39 26.93 24.34
N GLY A 55 7.29 26.63 25.27
CA GLY A 55 6.93 26.09 26.59
C GLY A 55 6.78 24.56 26.63
N GLN A 56 6.70 23.88 25.47
CA GLN A 56 6.73 22.42 25.39
C GLN A 56 8.10 21.92 24.92
N ASN A 57 8.91 21.43 25.87
CA ASN A 57 10.26 20.95 25.60
C ASN A 57 10.37 19.42 25.49
N SER A 58 9.26 18.68 25.72
CA SER A 58 9.30 17.21 25.77
C SER A 58 9.12 16.52 24.41
N TYR A 59 8.48 17.18 23.44
CA TYR A 59 8.33 16.65 22.08
C TYR A 59 8.13 17.76 21.05
N ALA A 60 8.24 17.42 19.77
CA ALA A 60 7.94 18.29 18.64
C ALA A 60 6.74 17.74 17.86
N HIS A 61 5.86 18.61 17.41
CA HIS A 61 4.70 18.25 16.60
C HIS A 61 5.13 17.95 15.16
N LYS A 62 4.48 16.96 14.54
CA LYS A 62 4.65 16.66 13.11
C LYS A 62 3.42 17.12 12.35
N ILE A 63 3.57 18.11 11.50
CA ILE A 63 2.49 18.68 10.71
C ILE A 63 2.58 18.13 9.29
N PRO A 64 1.56 17.41 8.79
CA PRO A 64 1.58 16.87 7.44
C PRO A 64 1.56 18.01 6.43
N LYS A 65 2.44 17.94 5.44
CA LYS A 65 2.61 18.98 4.44
C LYS A 65 2.13 18.53 3.07
N ARG A 66 2.62 17.37 2.64
CA ARG A 66 2.44 16.87 1.28
C ARG A 66 2.46 15.34 1.27
N VAL A 67 1.76 14.76 0.30
CA VAL A 67 1.86 13.34 -0.02
C VAL A 67 2.64 13.21 -1.31
N ASP A 68 3.75 12.49 -1.24
CA ASP A 68 4.54 12.09 -2.40
C ASP A 68 4.18 10.68 -2.80
N MET A 69 3.87 10.52 -4.09
CA MET A 69 3.57 9.24 -4.70
C MET A 69 4.77 8.76 -5.50
N GLY A 70 5.28 7.58 -5.15
CA GLY A 70 6.33 6.90 -5.91
C GLY A 70 5.82 6.40 -7.26
N THR A 71 6.74 5.85 -8.06
CA THR A 71 6.40 5.27 -9.36
C THR A 71 5.95 3.82 -9.25
N VAL A 72 5.03 3.45 -10.14
CA VAL A 72 4.67 2.06 -10.38
C VAL A 72 5.79 1.38 -11.17
N ARG A 73 6.12 0.12 -10.87
CA ARG A 73 7.09 -0.65 -11.65
C ARG A 73 6.52 -2.00 -12.07
N LEU A 74 6.60 -2.27 -13.36
CA LEU A 74 6.22 -3.53 -14.00
C LEU A 74 7.48 -4.16 -14.59
N LYS A 75 7.67 -5.47 -14.41
CA LYS A 75 8.80 -6.20 -15.03
C LYS A 75 8.36 -7.52 -15.66
N HIS A 76 9.16 -7.97 -16.61
CA HIS A 76 9.00 -9.24 -17.33
C HIS A 76 7.61 -9.35 -17.98
N GLY A 77 7.37 -8.50 -18.98
CA GLY A 77 6.16 -8.62 -19.80
C GLY A 77 6.13 -9.97 -20.51
N ILE A 78 4.99 -10.64 -20.46
CA ILE A 78 4.75 -11.89 -21.18
C ILE A 78 4.03 -11.53 -22.48
N THR A 79 4.61 -11.94 -23.61
CA THR A 79 3.92 -11.90 -24.91
C THR A 79 3.38 -13.30 -25.18
N SER A 80 2.11 -13.41 -25.56
CA SER A 80 1.52 -14.64 -26.12
C SER A 80 1.67 -14.67 -27.62
#